data_AF-A0A1R1J267-F1
#
_entry.id   AF-A0A1R1J267-F1
#
_cell.length_a   1.000
_cell.length_b   1.000
_cell.length_c   1.000
_cell.angle_alpha   90.00
_cell.angle_beta   90.00
_cell.angle_gamma   90.00
#
_symmetry.space_group_name_H-M   'P 1'
#
loop_
_entity.id
_entity.type
_entity.pdbx_description
1 polymer ?
#
loop_
_entity_poly.entity_id
_entity_poly.type
_entity_poly.pdbx_seq_one_letter_code
_entity_poly.pdbx_strand_id
1 'polypeptide(L)'
;MQRYASSCLRRYCEVKGLSHPAVDALLDHLDSIGTGRDLAEWERKGVLLDLNGRGDPIPAGITFTLSEEERNAFAVLVESVVEVGIVDLYGANTDLPLRFLDKTMRILEQNGIPLPAL
;
A
#
# COMPACT_ATOMS: atom_id res chain seq x y z
N MET A 1 10.70 4.38 -5.28
CA MET A 1 9.82 4.71 -4.13
C MET A 1 8.73 3.67 -3.96
N GLN A 2 7.96 3.34 -5.00
CA GLN A 2 6.83 2.39 -4.89
C GLN A 2 7.18 1.03 -4.26
N ARG A 3 8.27 0.38 -4.68
CA ARG A 3 8.70 -0.91 -4.10
C ARG A 3 9.03 -0.84 -2.62
N TYR A 4 9.57 0.29 -2.17
CA TYR A 4 9.86 0.49 -0.75
C TYR A 4 8.55 0.73 0.03
N ALA A 5 7.61 1.51 -0.50
CA ALA A 5 6.27 1.65 0.08
C ALA A 5 5.53 0.29 0.17
N SER A 6 5.60 -0.52 -0.88
CA SER A 6 5.10 -1.91 -0.90
C SER A 6 5.77 -2.77 0.18
N SER A 7 7.09 -2.65 0.35
CA SER A 7 7.83 -3.36 1.41
C SER A 7 7.39 -2.92 2.82
N CYS A 8 7.00 -1.66 3.03
CA CYS A 8 6.42 -1.22 4.29
C CYS A 8 5.06 -1.88 4.57
N LEU A 9 4.18 -1.98 3.57
CA LEU A 9 2.91 -2.71 3.71
C LEU A 9 3.15 -4.20 4.01
N ARG A 10 4.06 -4.84 3.28
CA ARG A 10 4.47 -6.23 3.54
C ARG A 10 4.94 -6.40 4.97
N ARG A 11 5.81 -5.50 5.45
CA ARG A 11 6.33 -5.55 6.83
C ARG A 11 5.24 -5.37 7.88
N TYR A 12 4.27 -4.49 7.62
CA TYR A 12 3.12 -4.31 8.50
C TYR A 12 2.30 -5.60 8.61
N CYS A 13 1.98 -6.21 7.47
CA CYS A 13 1.21 -7.45 7.43
C CYS A 13 1.94 -8.61 8.12
N GLU A 14 3.25 -8.76 7.92
CA GLU A 14 4.07 -9.76 8.60
C GLU A 14 4.00 -9.63 10.13
N VAL A 15 4.22 -8.43 10.68
CA VAL A 15 4.23 -8.22 12.14
C VAL A 15 2.84 -8.38 12.74
N LYS A 16 1.78 -8.00 12.03
CA LYS A 16 0.39 -8.16 12.46
C LYS A 16 -0.17 -9.56 12.19
N GLY A 17 0.59 -10.46 11.56
CA GLY A 17 0.12 -11.80 11.19
C GLY A 17 -1.01 -11.79 10.16
N LEU A 18 -1.11 -10.72 9.36
CA LEU A 18 -2.12 -10.61 8.30
C LEU A 18 -1.64 -11.37 7.06
N SER A 19 -2.31 -12.47 6.78
CA SER A 19 -2.14 -13.23 5.54
C SER A 19 -3.47 -13.30 4.83
N HIS A 20 -3.56 -12.68 3.65
CA HIS A 20 -4.80 -12.64 2.87
C HIS A 20 -4.49 -12.48 1.37
N PRO A 21 -5.14 -13.25 0.47
CA PRO A 21 -4.84 -13.20 -0.97
C PRO A 21 -4.97 -11.81 -1.60
N ALA A 22 -5.91 -10.98 -1.12
CA ALA A 22 -6.05 -9.60 -1.60
C ALA A 22 -4.85 -8.71 -1.24
N VAL A 23 -4.17 -8.95 -0.10
CA VAL A 23 -2.94 -8.25 0.26
C VAL A 23 -1.81 -8.70 -0.66
N ASP A 24 -1.68 -10.01 -0.89
CA ASP A 24 -0.65 -10.56 -1.78
C ASP A 24 -0.79 -10.03 -3.21
N ALA A 25 -2.02 -10.04 -3.74
CA ALA A 25 -2.33 -9.51 -5.06
C ALA A 25 -2.01 -8.00 -5.18
N LEU A 26 -2.27 -7.22 -4.14
CA LEU A 26 -1.88 -5.81 -4.11
C LEU A 26 -0.36 -5.65 -4.10
N LEU A 27 0.37 -6.35 -3.23
CA LEU A 27 1.83 -6.25 -3.16
C LEU A 27 2.49 -6.63 -4.50
N ASP A 28 2.05 -7.73 -5.11
CA ASP A 28 2.52 -8.18 -6.42
C ASP A 28 2.26 -7.12 -7.50
N HIS A 29 1.06 -6.55 -7.48
CA HIS A 29 0.69 -5.48 -8.41
C HIS A 29 1.60 -4.25 -8.26
N LEU A 30 1.82 -3.78 -7.03
CA LEU A 30 2.64 -2.61 -6.75
C LEU A 30 4.12 -2.83 -7.11
N ASP A 31 4.66 -4.03 -6.87
CA ASP A 31 6.04 -4.36 -7.20
C ASP A 31 6.29 -4.45 -8.72
N SER A 32 5.23 -4.76 -9.48
CA SER A 32 5.26 -4.86 -10.94
C SER A 32 5.39 -3.53 -11.70
N ILE A 33 5.20 -2.39 -11.04
CA ILE A 33 5.18 -1.05 -11.67
C ILE A 33 6.42 -0.78 -12.55
N GLY A 34 7.59 -1.29 -12.14
CA GLY A 34 8.85 -1.12 -12.88
C GLY A 34 9.06 -2.09 -14.06
N THR A 35 8.10 -2.98 -14.31
CA THR A 35 8.17 -4.00 -15.38
C THR A 35 7.07 -3.85 -16.43
N GLY A 36 6.04 -3.04 -16.15
CA GLY A 36 4.96 -2.73 -17.08
C GLY A 36 5.42 -1.84 -18.22
N ARG A 37 5.11 -2.24 -19.47
CA ARG A 37 5.33 -1.38 -20.65
C ARG A 37 4.21 -0.35 -20.84
N ASP A 38 3.06 -0.58 -20.22
CA ASP A 38 1.87 0.27 -20.27
C ASP A 38 1.41 0.59 -18.84
N LEU A 39 1.66 1.83 -18.43
CA LEU A 39 1.28 2.34 -17.11
C LEU A 39 -0.24 2.50 -16.96
N ALA A 40 -0.96 2.77 -18.05
CA ALA A 40 -2.41 2.84 -18.01
C ALA A 40 -3.03 1.44 -17.84
N GLU A 41 -2.42 0.41 -18.44
CA GLU A 41 -2.81 -0.98 -18.18
C GLU A 41 -2.53 -1.39 -16.74
N TRP A 42 -1.35 -1.04 -16.21
CA TRP A 42 -1.02 -1.25 -14.81
C TRP A 42 -2.08 -0.62 -13.92
N GLU A 43 -2.41 0.65 -14.12
CA GLU A 43 -3.40 1.32 -13.29
C GLU A 43 -4.78 0.66 -13.35
N ARG A 44 -5.26 0.32 -14.57
CA ARG A 44 -6.55 -0.37 -14.74
C ARG A 44 -6.60 -1.69 -13.96
N LYS A 45 -5.52 -2.46 -13.94
CA LYS A 45 -5.43 -3.70 -13.16
C LYS A 45 -5.49 -3.43 -11.66
N GLY A 46 -4.84 -2.36 -11.18
CA GLY A 46 -4.86 -1.97 -9.78
C GLY A 46 -6.25 -1.62 -9.26
N VAL A 47 -7.08 -0.97 -10.09
CA VAL A 47 -8.49 -0.65 -9.74
C VAL A 47 -9.32 -1.91 -9.51
N LEU A 48 -9.04 -3.00 -10.23
CA LEU A 48 -9.82 -4.24 -10.19
C LEU A 48 -9.46 -5.16 -9.01
N LEU A 49 -8.50 -4.77 -8.16
CA LEU A 49 -8.11 -5.55 -7.00
C LEU A 49 -9.14 -5.43 -5.88
N ASP A 50 -9.40 -6.54 -5.18
CA ASP A 50 -10.27 -6.57 -4.00
C ASP A 50 -9.79 -5.64 -2.87
N LEU A 51 -8.47 -5.40 -2.80
CA LEU A 51 -7.85 -4.39 -1.96
C LEU A 51 -7.07 -3.43 -2.87
N ASN A 52 -7.62 -2.24 -3.10
CA ASN A 52 -7.04 -1.28 -4.06
C ASN A 52 -6.59 0.05 -3.46
N GLY A 53 -6.95 0.36 -2.20
CA GLY A 53 -6.55 1.60 -1.53
C GLY A 53 -7.19 2.88 -2.05
N ARG A 54 -8.24 2.79 -2.88
CA ARG A 54 -8.88 3.93 -3.56
C ARG A 54 -10.23 4.33 -2.95
N GLY A 55 -10.42 4.06 -1.66
CA GLY A 55 -11.66 4.34 -0.93
C GLY A 55 -12.69 3.20 -0.96
N ASP A 56 -12.44 2.13 -1.71
CA ASP A 56 -13.28 0.93 -1.65
C ASP A 56 -13.15 0.22 -0.29
N PRO A 57 -14.21 -0.48 0.17
CA PRO A 57 -14.17 -1.19 1.44
C PRO A 57 -13.08 -2.27 1.47
N ILE A 58 -12.34 -2.32 2.57
CA ILE A 58 -11.34 -3.38 2.80
C ILE A 58 -12.07 -4.72 2.96
N PRO A 59 -11.57 -5.81 2.34
CA PRO A 59 -12.14 -7.14 2.48
C PRO A 59 -12.37 -7.53 3.94
N ALA A 60 -13.57 -8.01 4.25
CA ALA A 60 -13.97 -8.32 5.63
C ALA A 60 -13.03 -9.33 6.31
N GLY A 61 -12.47 -10.28 5.55
CA GLY A 61 -11.49 -11.24 6.03
C GLY A 61 -10.22 -10.62 6.62
N ILE A 62 -9.85 -9.40 6.19
CA ILE A 62 -8.72 -8.64 6.74
C ILE A 62 -9.17 -7.80 7.95
N THR A 63 -10.36 -7.22 7.91
CA THR A 63 -10.82 -6.35 9.00
C THR A 63 -11.18 -7.15 10.25
N PHE A 64 -11.71 -8.37 10.12
CA PHE A 64 -12.04 -9.21 11.28
C PHE A 64 -10.83 -9.59 12.15
N THR A 65 -9.63 -9.60 11.59
CA THR A 65 -8.39 -9.93 12.31
C THR A 65 -7.76 -8.71 13.02
N LEU A 66 -8.32 -7.51 12.83
CA LEU A 66 -7.76 -6.25 13.32
C LEU A 66 -8.70 -5.57 14.34
N SER A 67 -8.12 -4.89 15.33
CA SER A 67 -8.82 -3.92 16.19
C SER A 67 -9.34 -2.74 15.36
N GLU A 68 -10.24 -1.92 15.93
CA GLU A 68 -10.75 -0.73 15.24
C GLU A 68 -9.63 0.26 14.88
N GLU A 69 -8.70 0.50 15.81
CA GLU A 69 -7.53 1.35 15.60
C GLU A 69 -6.63 0.79 14.50
N GLU A 70 -6.41 -0.52 14.51
CA GLU A 70 -5.58 -1.19 13.50
C GLU A 70 -6.24 -1.20 12.12
N ARG A 71 -7.58 -1.30 12.04
CA ARG A 71 -8.32 -1.18 10.77
C ARG A 71 -8.13 0.20 10.15
N ASN A 72 -8.23 1.25 10.96
CA ASN A 72 -8.02 2.61 10.49
C ASN A 72 -6.57 2.81 10.03
N ALA A 73 -5.60 2.40 10.85
CA ALA A 73 -4.18 2.47 10.48
C ALA A 73 -3.88 1.69 9.19
N PHE A 74 -4.45 0.50 9.04
CA PHE A 74 -4.28 -0.33 7.85
C PHE A 74 -4.91 0.31 6.60
N ALA A 75 -6.11 0.88 6.71
CA ALA A 75 -6.76 1.59 5.60
C ALA A 75 -5.90 2.75 5.10
N VAL A 76 -5.43 3.58 6.04
CA VAL A 76 -4.57 4.73 5.74
C VAL A 76 -3.23 4.29 5.16
N LEU A 77 -2.68 3.16 5.62
CA LEU A 77 -1.44 2.59 5.10
C LEU A 77 -1.61 2.13 3.65
N VAL A 78 -2.65 1.36 3.36
CA VAL A 78 -2.94 0.84 2.01
C VAL A 78 -3.16 1.99 1.02
N GLU A 79 -3.97 2.99 1.39
CA GLU A 79 -4.15 4.22 0.61
C GLU A 79 -2.81 4.89 0.32
N SER A 80 -2.02 5.16 1.37
CA SER A 80 -0.76 5.88 1.22
C SER A 80 0.24 5.15 0.32
N VAL A 81 0.31 3.82 0.44
CA VAL A 81 1.22 2.99 -0.36
C VAL A 81 0.81 2.96 -1.83
N VAL A 82 -0.50 2.95 -2.13
CA VAL A 82 -1.01 3.00 -3.51
C VAL A 82 -0.76 4.37 -4.14
N GLU A 83 -0.98 5.45 -3.37
CA GLU A 83 -0.81 6.82 -3.84
C GLU A 83 0.64 7.17 -4.21
N VAL A 84 1.64 6.56 -3.56
CA VAL A 84 3.06 6.74 -3.95
C VAL A 84 3.28 6.46 -5.43
N GLY A 85 2.56 5.49 -6.00
CA GLY A 85 2.71 5.07 -7.38
C GLY A 85 1.86 5.93 -8.30
N ILE A 86 0.60 6.16 -7.94
CA ILE A 86 -0.35 6.93 -8.76
C ILE A 86 0.14 8.37 -8.96
N VAL A 87 0.58 9.05 -7.90
CA VAL A 87 1.02 10.45 -8.02
C VAL A 87 2.35 10.61 -8.74
N ASP A 88 3.18 9.56 -8.77
CA ASP A 88 4.41 9.51 -9.58
C ASP A 88 4.07 9.37 -11.07
N LEU A 89 3.02 8.60 -11.40
CA LEU A 89 2.56 8.36 -12.79
C LEU A 89 1.92 9.59 -13.44
N TYR A 90 1.10 10.32 -12.71
CA TYR A 90 0.40 11.51 -13.20
C TYR A 90 1.17 12.81 -12.94
N GLY A 91 2.46 12.68 -12.62
CA GLY A 91 3.35 13.68 -12.08
C GLY A 91 3.28 15.07 -12.72
N ALA A 92 2.69 16.02 -11.99
CA ALA A 92 3.31 17.33 -11.86
C ALA A 92 4.56 17.18 -10.98
N ASN A 93 5.63 17.95 -11.23
CA ASN A 93 6.81 18.03 -10.35
C ASN A 93 6.37 18.46 -8.94
N THR A 94 6.06 17.49 -8.08
CA THR A 94 5.52 17.68 -6.73
C THR A 94 6.16 16.72 -5.76
N ASP A 95 6.21 17.13 -4.48
CA ASP A 95 6.72 16.29 -3.40
C ASP A 95 5.69 15.27 -2.88
N LEU A 96 4.57 15.07 -3.60
CA LEU A 96 3.48 14.20 -3.16
C LEU A 96 3.92 12.74 -2.95
N PRO A 97 4.70 12.10 -3.85
CA PRO A 97 5.14 10.72 -3.63
C PRO A 97 5.95 10.58 -2.35
N LEU A 98 6.79 11.58 -2.02
CA LEU A 98 7.59 11.61 -0.80
C LEU A 98 6.71 11.79 0.45
N ARG A 99 5.66 12.62 0.39
CA ARG A 99 4.73 12.80 1.52
C ARG A 99 3.95 11.53 1.83
N PHE A 100 3.51 10.80 0.81
CA PHE A 100 2.83 9.52 1.01
C PHE A 100 3.78 8.44 1.53
N LEU A 101 5.04 8.46 1.10
CA LEU A 101 6.05 7.56 1.64
C LEU A 101 6.37 7.89 3.11
N ASP A 102 6.50 9.16 3.48
CA ASP A 102 6.68 9.59 4.87
C ASP A 102 5.48 9.17 5.74
N LYS A 103 4.25 9.37 5.24
CA LYS A 103 3.02 8.91 5.91
C LYS A 103 3.03 7.39 6.12
N THR A 104 3.44 6.62 5.11
CA THR A 104 3.61 5.16 5.19
C THR A 104 4.58 4.77 6.31
N MET A 105 5.77 5.38 6.35
CA MET A 105 6.79 5.10 7.36
C MET A 105 6.31 5.44 8.78
N ARG A 106 5.65 6.59 8.95
CA ARG A 106 5.11 7.01 10.25
C ARG A 106 4.07 6.04 10.80
N ILE A 107 3.23 5.43 9.96
CA ILE A 107 2.25 4.44 10.42
C ILE A 107 2.96 3.21 10.99
N LEU A 108 4.04 2.74 10.36
CA LEU A 108 4.85 1.64 10.89
C LEU A 108 5.44 2.02 12.24
N GLU A 109 6.07 3.19 12.33
CA GLU A 109 6.70 3.68 13.58
C GLU A 109 5.68 3.84 14.72
N GLN A 110 4.50 4.41 14.45
CA GLN A 110 3.41 4.57 15.42
C GLN A 110 2.87 3.23 15.92
N ASN A 111 2.98 2.17 15.11
CA ASN A 111 2.61 0.80 15.49
C ASN A 111 3.78 0.03 16.12
N GLY A 112 4.94 0.66 16.35
CA GLY A 112 6.14 0.00 16.87
C GLY A 112 6.77 -1.00 15.89
N ILE A 113 6.48 -0.87 14.60
CA ILE A 113 6.95 -1.77 13.55
C ILE A 113 8.24 -1.19 12.95
N PRO A 114 9.36 -1.92 12.97
CA PRO A 114 10.61 -1.45 12.39
C PRO A 114 10.47 -1.34 10.86
N LEU A 115 11.03 -0.27 10.30
CA LEU A 115 11.05 -0.03 8.86
C LEU A 115 11.86 -1.12 8.13
N PRO A 116 11.46 -1.51 6.91
CA PRO A 116 12.24 -2.44 6.09
C PRO A 116 13.58 -1.81 5.67
N ALA A 117 14.56 -2.65 5.31
CA ALA A 117 15.80 -2.18 4.70
C ALA A 117 15.51 -1.56 3.31
N LEU A 118 16.32 -0.57 2.94
CA LEU A 118 16.28 0.09 1.62
C LEU A 118 16.88 -0.77 0.52
#